data_AF-A0A183LUB1-F1
#
_entry.id   AF-A0A183LUB1-F1
#
_cell.length_a   1.000
_cell.length_b   1.000
_cell.length_c   1.000
_cell.angle_alpha   90.00
_cell.angle_beta   90.00
_cell.angle_gamma   90.00
#
_symmetry.space_group_name_H-M   'P 1'
#
loop_
_entity.id
_entity.type
_entity.pdbx_description
1 polymer ?
#
loop_
_entity_poly.entity_id
_entity_poly.type
_entity_poly.pdbx_seq_one_letter_code
_entity_poly.pdbx_strand_id
1 'polypeptide(L)' 'MLFILKNEQFELIYPLNDSVNIHSTTTTTTTTTNTTTTTTTNTTTTTTTTTTTTTTTTTTFTTTTTTSTITTVTK' A
#
# COMPACT_ATOMS: atom_id res chain seq x y z
N MET A 1 50.24 23.56 21.35
CA MET A 1 49.93 22.27 22.00
C MET A 1 48.78 22.53 22.96
N LEU A 2 47.59 22.02 22.66
CA LEU A 2 46.34 22.31 23.39
C LEU A 2 45.86 21.01 24.05
N PHE A 3 45.69 21.02 25.37
CA PHE A 3 45.17 19.90 26.15
C PHE A 3 43.65 20.06 26.33
N ILE A 4 42.91 18.96 26.14
CA ILE A 4 41.47 18.85 26.35
C ILE A 4 41.25 17.90 27.54
N LEU A 5 40.31 18.20 28.45
CA LEU A 5 39.48 17.17 29.11
C LEU A 5 38.24 17.85 29.73
N LYS A 6 37.09 17.75 29.05
CA LYS A 6 35.93 16.88 29.33
C LYS A 6 34.95 17.40 30.39
N ASN A 7 33.84 17.93 29.90
CA ASN A 7 32.48 17.66 30.37
C ASN A 7 31.53 18.19 29.29
N GLU A 8 30.24 17.93 29.45
CA GLU A 8 29.13 18.30 28.55
C GLU A 8 28.63 17.12 27.70
N GLN A 9 27.33 16.88 27.87
CA GLN A 9 26.52 15.90 27.18
C GLN A 9 26.84 15.86 25.69
N PHE A 10 26.83 14.67 25.09
CA PHE A 10 26.67 14.56 23.64
C PHE A 10 25.23 14.98 23.30
N GLU A 11 24.97 16.28 23.28
CA GLU A 11 23.81 16.83 22.61
C GLU A 11 24.09 16.64 21.11
N LEU A 12 23.41 15.66 20.50
CA LEU A 12 23.41 15.45 19.06
C LEU A 12 22.64 16.62 18.41
N ILE A 13 23.28 17.78 18.36
CA ILE A 13 22.81 18.92 17.58
C ILE A 13 23.19 18.61 16.13
N TYR A 14 22.25 18.04 15.37
CA TYR A 14 22.37 18.00 13.92
C TYR A 14 22.28 19.44 13.40
N PRO A 15 23.24 19.91 12.56
CA PRO A 15 23.12 21.21 11.94
C PRO A 15 21.88 21.23 11.04
N LEU A 16 20.92 22.10 11.37
CA LEU A 16 19.65 22.28 10.68
C LEU A 16 19.79 22.95 9.29
N ASN A 17 20.93 22.77 8.61
CA ASN A 17 21.26 23.47 7.37
C ASN A 17 21.42 22.58 6.13
N ASP A 18 21.27 21.26 6.28
CA ASP A 18 21.03 20.40 5.12
C ASP A 18 19.53 20.12 5.06
N SER A 19 18.88 20.59 3.99
CA SER A 19 17.48 20.28 3.72
C SER A 19 17.28 18.78 3.91
N VAL A 20 16.49 18.39 4.92
CA VAL A 20 16.14 16.99 5.15
C VAL A 20 15.41 16.52 3.92
N ASN A 21 16.13 15.91 2.99
CA ASN A 21 15.55 15.20 1.87
C ASN A 21 14.96 13.93 2.45
N ILE A 22 13.74 14.05 3.01
CA ILE A 22 12.89 12.92 3.31
C ILE A 22 12.64 12.22 1.99
N HIS A 23 13.46 11.21 1.70
CA HIS A 23 13.28 10.36 0.53
C HIS A 23 11.87 9.78 0.63
N SER A 24 10.99 10.22 -0.26
CA SER A 24 9.64 9.69 -0.29
C SER A 24 9.70 8.28 -0.84
N THR A 25 9.23 7.30 -0.07
CA THR A 25 9.06 5.94 -0.56
C THR A 25 7.61 5.74 -0.97
N THR A 26 7.41 5.16 -2.16
CA THR A 26 6.08 4.78 -2.65
C THR A 26 6.04 3.28 -2.84
N THR A 27 5.11 2.62 -2.16
CA THR A 27 4.81 1.20 -2.32
C THR A 27 3.39 1.08 -2.87
N THR A 28 3.21 0.29 -3.92
CA THR A 28 1.89 -0.05 -4.46
C THR A 28 1.69 -1.56 -4.43
N THR A 29 0.58 -1.98 -3.83
CA THR A 29 0.15 -3.39 -3.77
C THR A 29 -1.19 -3.52 -4.46
N THR A 30 -1.28 -4.42 -5.43
CA THR A 30 -2.54 -4.75 -6.10
C THR A 30 -2.89 -6.20 -5.83
N THR A 31 -4.08 -6.43 -5.30
CA THR A 31 -4.66 -7.76 -5.08
C THR A 31 -5.88 -7.91 -5.96
N THR A 32 -5.96 -9.01 -6.72
CA THR A 32 -7.15 -9.37 -7.50
C THR A 32 -7.69 -10.71 -7.03
N THR A 33 -8.98 -10.77 -6.75
CA THR A 33 -9.69 -11.99 -6.34
C THR A 33 -10.80 -12.28 -7.34
N ASN A 34 -10.81 -13.49 -7.87
CA ASN A 34 -11.85 -13.99 -8.76
C ASN A 34 -12.66 -15.05 -8.02
N THR A 35 -13.97 -14.84 -7.93
CA THR A 35 -14.92 -15.80 -7.38
C THR A 35 -15.88 -16.21 -8.49
N THR A 36 -15.90 -17.51 -8.82
CA THR A 36 -16.84 -18.07 -9.79
C THR A 36 -17.83 -18.97 -9.07
N THR A 37 -19.12 -18.74 -9.30
CA THR A 37 -20.21 -19.58 -8.81
C THR A 37 -21.02 -20.07 -10.00
N THR A 38 -21.16 -21.38 -10.11
CA THR A 38 -22.01 -22.02 -11.11
C THR A 38 -23.21 -22.62 -10.39
N THR A 39 -24.40 -22.29 -10.86
CA THR A 39 -25.66 -22.83 -10.34
C THR A 39 -26.44 -23.44 -11.49
N THR A 40 -26.83 -24.70 -11.34
CA THR A 40 -27.72 -25.38 -12.27
C THR A 40 -29.08 -25.54 -11.58
N THR A 41 -30.14 -25.08 -12.25
CA THR A 41 -31.52 -25.29 -11.80
C THR A 41 -32.31 -25.83 -12.98
N ASN A 42 -32.86 -27.03 -12.80
CA ASN A 42 -33.48 -27.81 -13.87
C ASN A 42 -32.48 -28.01 -15.04
N THR A 43 -32.75 -27.40 -16.19
CA THR A 43 -31.93 -27.46 -17.41
C THR A 43 -31.15 -26.17 -17.70
N THR A 44 -31.21 -25.15 -16.83
CA THR A 44 -30.48 -23.88 -17.00
C THR A 44 -29.24 -23.86 -16.13
N THR A 45 -28.09 -23.51 -16.72
CA THR A 45 -26.82 -23.32 -15.99
C THR A 45 -26.48 -21.84 -16.02
N THR A 46 -26.41 -21.22 -14.85
CA THR A 46 -25.94 -19.84 -14.70
C THR A 46 -24.54 -19.84 -14.11
N THR A 47 -23.62 -19.14 -14.74
CA THR A 47 -22.27 -18.89 -14.23
C THR A 47 -22.14 -17.42 -13.89
N THR A 48 -21.88 -17.14 -12.62
CA THR A 48 -21.59 -15.79 -12.12
C THR A 48 -20.11 -15.72 -11.78
N THR A 49 -19.40 -14.78 -12.38
CA THR A 49 -18.01 -14.48 -12.04
C THR A 49 -17.93 -13.07 -11.48
N THR A 50 -17.40 -12.96 -10.28
CA THR A 50 -17.13 -11.69 -9.60
C THR A 50 -15.61 -11.50 -9.50
N THR A 51 -15.11 -10.41 -10.07
CA THR A 51 -13.71 -9.99 -9.97
C THR A 51 -13.64 -8.76 -9.08
N THR A 52 -12.91 -8.86 -7.98
CA THR A 52 -12.61 -7.74 -7.09
C THR A 52 -11.13 -7.41 -7.17
N THR A 53 -10.81 -6.16 -7.52
CA THR A 53 -9.44 -5.65 -7.54
C THR A 53 -9.31 -4.55 -6.50
N THR A 54 -8.34 -4.73 -5.60
CA THR A 54 -7.99 -3.74 -4.57
C THR A 54 -6.57 -3.28 -4.82
N THR A 55 -6.38 -1.98 -4.97
CA THR A 55 -5.06 -1.34 -5.09
C THR A 55 -4.84 -0.44 -3.89
N THR A 56 -3.75 -0.69 -3.17
CA THR A 56 -3.30 0.12 -2.05
C THR A 56 -1.98 0.78 -2.44
N THR A 57 -1.96 2.11 -2.43
CA THR A 57 -0.75 2.91 -2.65
C THR A 57 -0.42 3.66 -1.37
N THR A 58 0.79 3.43 -0.86
CA THR A 58 1.34 4.15 0.29
C THR A 58 2.51 5.00 -0.20
N THR A 59 2.39 6.31 -0.06
CA THR A 59 3.46 7.28 -0.30
C THR A 59 3.71 7.98 1.02
N THR A 60 4.90 7.88 1.59
CA THR A 60 5.35 8.53 2.85
C THR A 60 4.25 9.21 3.69
N PHE A 61 3.81 8.52 4.75
CA PHE A 61 2.72 8.91 5.68
C PHE A 61 1.30 9.00 5.09
N THR A 62 1.11 8.87 3.79
CA THR A 62 -0.20 8.85 3.14
C THR A 62 -0.49 7.47 2.54
N THR A 63 -1.71 6.97 2.73
CA THR A 63 -2.18 5.70 2.16
C THR A 63 -3.52 5.94 1.47
N THR A 64 -3.62 5.49 0.21
CA THR A 64 -4.85 5.51 -0.59
C THR A 64 -5.21 4.07 -0.97
N THR A 65 -6.47 3.69 -0.75
CA THR A 65 -6.99 2.37 -1.13
C THR A 65 -8.16 2.54 -2.08
N THR A 66 -8.08 1.90 -3.24
CA THR A 66 -9.17 1.84 -4.23
C THR A 66 -9.60 0.41 -4.42
N THR A 67 -10.91 0.16 -4.32
CA THR A 67 -11.52 -1.15 -4.57
C THR A 67 -12.49 -1.05 -5.72
N SER A 68 -12.37 -1.95 -6.70
CA SER A 68 -13.27 -2.07 -7.84
C SER A 68 -13.81 -3.50 -7.92
N THR A 69 -15.12 -3.61 -8.14
CA THR A 69 -15.80 -4.91 -8.26
C THR A 69 -16.57 -4.97 -9.57
N ILE A 70 -16.33 -6.03 -10.34
CA ILE A 70 -17.02 -6.32 -11.60
C ILE A 70 -17.69 -7.67 -11.48
N THR A 71 -18.98 -7.74 -11.81
CA THR A 71 -19.76 -8.98 -11.80
C THR A 71 -20.29 -9.26 -13.20
N THR A 72 -20.02 -10.46 -13.71
CA THR A 72 -20.50 -10.94 -15.01
C THR A 72 -21.38 -12.17 -14.79
N VAL A 73 -22.51 -12.24 -15.50
CA VAL A 73 -23.45 -13.37 -15.43
C VAL A 73 -23.67 -13.93 -16.84
N THR A 74 -23.45 -15.22 -16.98
CA THR A 74 -23.69 -15.99 -18.22
C THR A 74 -24.75 -17.06 -17.95
N LYS A 75 -25.66 -17.31 -18.90
CA LYS A 75 -26.76 -18.27 -18.80
C LYS A 75 -26.75 -19.25 -19.97
#